data_AF-A0A8T5Q1F5-F1
#
_entry.id   AF-A0A8T5Q1F5-F1
#
_cell.length_a   1.000
_cell.length_b   1.000
_cell.length_c   1.000
_cell.angle_alpha   90.00
_cell.angle_beta   90.00
_cell.angle_gamma   90.00
#
_symmetry.space_group_name_H-M   'P 1'
#
loop_
_entity.id
_entity.type
_entity.pdbx_description
1 polymer ?
#
loop_
_entity_poly.entity_id
_entity_poly.type
_entity_poly.pdbx_seq_one_letter_code
_entity_poly.pdbx_strand_id
1 'polypeptide(L)'
;MGKENKWLIGKILLISVMLAMLLIKKNDPQSIWMASGIIAGIIIIAFFRFKHPERYRSDERLERLGSRAALLSWTSTFILVTFLYWMDYLGFISLTATQLITSVFWMMIITIMGFRFYLLRKPDIR
;
A
#
# COMPACT_ATOMS: atom_id res chain seq x y z
N MET A 1 -20.32 -13.97 3.14
CA MET A 1 -19.13 -13.88 2.25
C MET A 1 -19.23 -15.00 1.22
N GLY A 2 -19.42 -14.68 -0.06
CA GLY A 2 -19.61 -15.69 -1.12
C GLY A 2 -18.38 -16.60 -1.28
N LYS A 3 -18.60 -17.86 -1.71
CA LYS A 3 -17.56 -18.89 -1.88
C LYS A 3 -16.42 -18.43 -2.82
N GLU A 4 -16.76 -17.58 -3.79
CA GLU A 4 -15.83 -16.97 -4.76
C GLU A 4 -14.83 -15.98 -4.13
N ASN A 5 -15.26 -15.17 -3.16
CA ASN A 5 -14.38 -14.20 -2.49
C ASN A 5 -13.26 -14.89 -1.68
N LYS A 6 -13.53 -16.08 -1.14
CA LYS A 6 -12.51 -16.86 -0.40
C LYS A 6 -11.41 -17.37 -1.33
N TRP A 7 -11.77 -17.76 -2.55
CA TRP A 7 -10.84 -18.25 -3.56
C TRP A 7 -9.94 -17.14 -4.13
N LEU A 8 -10.49 -15.94 -4.35
CA LEU A 8 -9.71 -14.79 -4.81
C LEU A 8 -8.66 -14.35 -3.77
N ILE A 9 -9.02 -14.34 -2.49
CA ILE A 9 -8.09 -14.03 -1.39
C ILE A 9 -6.98 -15.08 -1.31
N GLY A 10 -7.32 -16.36 -1.42
CA GLY A 10 -6.35 -17.45 -1.46
C GLY A 10 -5.34 -17.29 -2.61
N LYS A 11 -5.79 -16.92 -3.81
CA LYS A 11 -4.92 -16.64 -4.95
C LYS A 11 -3.98 -15.46 -4.71
N ILE A 12 -4.50 -14.36 -4.18
CA ILE A 12 -3.69 -13.15 -3.86
C ILE A 12 -2.62 -13.49 -2.81
N LEU A 13 -2.98 -14.24 -1.76
CA LEU A 13 -2.05 -14.70 -0.74
C LEU A 13 -0.94 -15.55 -1.35
N LEU A 14 -1.28 -16.56 -2.15
CA LEU A 14 -0.28 -17.45 -2.77
C LEU A 14 0.68 -16.70 -3.70
N ILE A 15 0.17 -15.82 -4.56
CA ILE A 15 1.00 -15.01 -5.46
C ILE A 15 1.98 -14.15 -4.66
N SER A 16 1.51 -13.57 -3.56
CA SER A 16 2.35 -12.69 -2.74
C SER A 16 3.44 -13.42 -1.96
N VAL A 17 3.14 -14.62 -1.45
CA VAL A 17 4.11 -15.47 -0.76
C VAL A 17 5.17 -15.94 -1.76
N MET A 18 4.76 -16.31 -2.98
CA MET A 18 5.67 -16.67 -4.05
C MET A 18 6.58 -15.50 -4.43
N LEU A 19 6.03 -14.29 -4.56
CA LEU A 19 6.81 -13.08 -4.84
C LEU A 19 7.79 -12.76 -3.71
N ALA A 20 7.37 -12.87 -2.45
CA ALA A 20 8.24 -12.66 -1.29
C ALA A 20 9.39 -13.68 -1.24
N MET A 21 9.13 -14.96 -1.55
CA MET A 21 10.17 -16.00 -1.63
C MET A 21 11.20 -15.71 -2.72
N LEU A 22 10.76 -15.21 -3.88
CA LEU A 22 11.67 -14.81 -4.97
C LEU A 22 12.55 -13.63 -4.57
N LEU A 23 12.02 -12.66 -3.82
CA LEU A 23 12.77 -11.51 -3.33
C LEU A 23 13.77 -11.92 -2.22
N ILE A 24 13.39 -12.79 -1.29
CA ILE A 24 14.27 -13.28 -0.22
C ILE A 24 15.45 -14.08 -0.80
N LYS A 25 15.26 -14.81 -1.91
CA LYS A 25 16.34 -15.55 -2.60
C LYS A 25 17.53 -14.67 -2.99
N LYS A 26 17.31 -13.37 -3.22
CA LYS A 26 18.37 -12.42 -3.59
C LYS A 26 19.31 -12.08 -2.43
N ASN A 27 18.94 -12.44 -1.19
CA ASN A 27 19.67 -12.24 0.08
C ASN A 27 20.27 -10.83 0.26
N ASP A 28 19.60 -9.83 -0.28
CA ASP A 28 19.93 -8.42 -0.16
C ASP A 28 19.00 -7.78 0.90
N PRO A 29 19.53 -7.02 1.87
CA PRO A 29 18.73 -6.33 2.89
C PRO A 29 17.51 -5.57 2.33
N GLN A 30 17.64 -4.95 1.15
CA GLN A 30 16.53 -4.21 0.53
C GLN A 30 15.41 -5.14 0.06
N SER A 31 15.78 -6.30 -0.48
CA SER A 31 14.82 -7.30 -0.96
C SER A 31 14.03 -7.94 0.19
N ILE A 32 14.68 -8.14 1.35
CA ILE A 32 14.05 -8.64 2.57
C ILE A 32 13.07 -7.61 3.14
N TRP A 33 13.45 -6.33 3.18
CA TRP A 33 12.58 -5.23 3.60
C TRP A 33 11.33 -5.09 2.72
N MET A 34 11.49 -5.25 1.41
CA MET A 34 10.37 -5.18 0.48
C MET A 34 9.43 -6.39 0.64
N ALA A 35 10.00 -7.60 0.76
CA ALA A 35 9.24 -8.83 0.96
C ALA A 35 8.45 -8.84 2.28
N SER A 36 9.08 -8.46 3.39
CA SER A 36 8.45 -8.44 4.73
C SER A 36 7.22 -7.54 4.74
N GLY A 37 7.30 -6.43 4.02
CA GLY A 37 6.23 -5.48 4.04
C GLY A 37 5.13 -5.70 3.00
N ILE A 38 5.40 -6.38 1.88
CA ILE A 38 4.34 -6.96 1.04
C ILE A 38 3.51 -7.94 1.87
N ILE A 39 4.18 -8.83 2.63
CA ILE A 39 3.52 -9.77 3.53
C ILE A 39 2.69 -9.01 4.58
N ALA A 40 3.27 -8.01 5.25
CA ALA A 40 2.57 -7.22 6.26
C ALA A 40 1.33 -6.51 5.70
N GLY A 41 1.45 -5.87 4.53
CA GLY A 41 0.34 -5.20 3.85
C GLY A 41 -0.82 -6.15 3.55
N ILE A 42 -0.51 -7.38 3.16
CA ILE A 42 -1.53 -8.39 2.84
C ILE A 42 -2.18 -8.94 4.10
N ILE A 43 -1.41 -9.19 5.16
CA ILE A 43 -1.96 -9.57 6.46
C ILE A 43 -2.94 -8.50 6.96
N ILE A 44 -2.57 -7.22 6.84
CA ILE A 44 -3.42 -6.10 7.22
C ILE A 44 -4.71 -6.08 6.39
N ILE A 45 -4.60 -6.19 5.05
CA ILE A 45 -5.78 -6.21 4.16
C ILE A 45 -6.70 -7.40 4.47
N ALA A 46 -6.12 -8.59 4.67
CA ALA A 46 -6.86 -9.79 5.02
C ALA A 46 -7.55 -9.63 6.38
N PHE A 47 -6.83 -9.14 7.40
CA PHE A 47 -7.36 -8.89 8.73
C PHE A 47 -8.55 -7.93 8.72
N PHE A 48 -8.41 -6.77 8.06
CA PHE A 48 -9.50 -5.80 7.96
C PHE A 48 -10.71 -6.36 7.22
N ARG A 49 -10.49 -7.19 6.19
CA ARG A 49 -11.58 -7.80 5.41
C ARG A 49 -12.29 -8.93 6.15
N PHE A 50 -11.58 -9.70 6.98
CA PHE A 50 -12.18 -10.69 7.87
C PHE A 50 -12.93 -10.06 9.03
N LYS A 51 -12.41 -8.97 9.60
CA LYS A 51 -13.01 -8.27 10.75
C LYS A 51 -14.25 -7.45 10.38
N HIS A 52 -14.33 -6.95 9.14
CA HIS A 52 -15.44 -6.12 8.66
C HIS A 52 -16.00 -6.59 7.30
N PRO A 53 -16.62 -7.77 7.23
CA PRO A 53 -17.09 -8.35 5.97
C PRO A 53 -18.22 -7.54 5.32
N GLU A 54 -19.07 -6.89 6.13
CA GLU A 54 -20.16 -6.00 5.70
C GLU A 54 -19.67 -4.72 5.03
N ARG A 55 -18.51 -4.18 5.42
CA ARG A 55 -17.87 -3.01 4.77
C ARG A 55 -17.25 -3.31 3.42
N TYR A 56 -17.22 -4.57 2.99
CA TYR A 56 -16.69 -4.97 1.68
C TYR A 56 -17.78 -5.37 0.68
N ARG A 57 -19.06 -5.11 1.03
CA ARG A 57 -20.13 -5.04 0.03
C ARG A 57 -19.92 -3.76 -0.76
N SER A 58 -19.97 -3.87 -2.09
CA SER A 58 -19.68 -2.77 -3.02
C SER A 58 -20.72 -1.66 -2.89
N ASP A 59 -20.58 -0.79 -1.90
CA ASP A 59 -21.29 0.47 -1.84
C ASP A 59 -20.54 1.50 -2.68
N GLU A 60 -21.24 2.21 -3.58
CA GLU A 60 -20.65 3.27 -4.41
C GLU A 60 -19.85 4.31 -3.61
N ARG A 61 -20.23 4.51 -2.33
CA ARG A 61 -19.52 5.40 -1.40
C ARG A 61 -18.09 4.92 -1.12
N LEU A 62 -17.88 3.62 -0.96
CA LEU A 62 -16.55 3.04 -0.72
C LEU A 62 -15.66 3.14 -1.95
N GLU A 63 -16.24 3.00 -3.15
CA GLU A 63 -15.53 3.18 -4.41
C GLU A 63 -15.07 4.64 -4.59
N ARG A 64 -15.97 5.60 -4.34
CA ARG A 64 -15.65 7.03 -4.33
C ARG A 64 -14.62 7.43 -3.27
N LEU A 65 -14.66 6.83 -2.08
CA LEU A 65 -13.62 7.04 -1.06
C LEU A 65 -12.28 6.45 -1.49
N GLY A 66 -12.31 5.28 -2.14
CA GLY A 66 -11.13 4.59 -2.63
C GLY A 66 -10.36 5.43 -3.64
N SER A 67 -11.06 5.99 -4.63
CA SER A 67 -10.47 6.87 -5.64
C SER A 67 -9.95 8.17 -5.04
N ARG A 68 -10.69 8.82 -4.13
CA ARG A 68 -10.24 10.03 -3.43
C ARG A 68 -9.00 9.79 -2.57
N ALA A 69 -8.95 8.67 -1.84
CA ALA A 69 -7.79 8.30 -1.05
C ALA A 69 -6.56 8.00 -1.94
N ALA A 70 -6.77 7.36 -3.09
CA ALA A 70 -5.71 7.13 -4.06
C ALA A 70 -5.17 8.44 -4.65
N LEU A 71 -6.06 9.38 -5.00
CA LEU A 71 -5.68 10.68 -5.54
C LEU A 71 -4.84 11.49 -4.52
N LEU A 72 -5.29 11.56 -3.26
CA LEU A 72 -4.56 12.23 -2.18
C LEU A 72 -3.20 11.55 -1.90
N SER A 73 -3.16 10.22 -1.94
CA SER A 73 -1.92 9.45 -1.81
C SER A 73 -0.94 9.81 -2.92
N TRP A 74 -1.41 9.90 -4.15
CA TRP A 74 -0.61 10.26 -5.32
C TRP A 74 -0.05 11.68 -5.20
N THR A 75 -0.87 12.65 -4.81
CA THR A 75 -0.41 14.03 -4.57
C THR A 75 0.65 14.09 -3.47
N SER A 76 0.45 13.38 -2.36
CA SER A 76 1.42 13.32 -1.27
C SER A 76 2.75 12.69 -1.70
N THR A 77 2.67 11.68 -2.58
CA THR A 77 3.83 11.00 -3.14
C THR A 77 4.64 11.93 -4.04
N PHE A 78 3.98 12.72 -4.88
CA PHE A 78 4.66 13.73 -5.70
C PHE A 78 5.44 14.72 -4.85
N ILE A 79 4.83 15.26 -3.79
CA ILE A 79 5.49 16.19 -2.86
C ILE A 79 6.75 15.55 -2.27
N LEU A 80 6.66 14.30 -1.82
CA LEU A 80 7.78 13.58 -1.23
C LEU A 80 8.89 13.29 -2.25
N VAL A 81 8.56 12.81 -3.46
CA VAL A 81 9.56 12.55 -4.51
C VAL A 81 10.28 13.83 -4.89
N THR A 82 9.56 14.94 -5.04
CA THR A 82 10.16 16.25 -5.29
C THR A 82 11.10 16.63 -4.16
N PHE A 83 10.69 16.48 -2.90
CA PHE A 83 11.56 16.78 -1.75
C PHE A 83 12.83 15.92 -1.72
N LEU A 84 12.69 14.60 -1.91
CA LEU A 84 13.84 13.68 -1.95
C LEU A 84 14.78 13.99 -3.11
N TYR A 85 14.24 14.34 -4.28
CA TYR A 85 15.03 14.79 -5.43
C TYR A 85 15.86 16.02 -5.10
N TRP A 86 15.26 17.04 -4.49
CA TRP A 86 15.99 18.25 -4.09
C TRP A 86 17.07 17.96 -3.04
N MET A 87 16.78 17.08 -2.09
CA MET A 87 17.74 16.70 -1.05
C MET A 87 18.95 15.95 -1.62
N ASP A 88 18.72 15.08 -2.60
CA ASP A 88 19.79 14.38 -3.33
C ASP A 88 20.57 15.34 -4.24
N TYR A 89 19.87 16.20 -4.98
CA TYR A 89 20.46 17.19 -5.89
C TYR A 89 21.36 18.21 -5.18
N LEU A 90 20.96 18.67 -4.00
CA LEU A 90 21.74 19.60 -3.16
C LEU A 90 22.88 18.90 -2.40
N GLY A 91 23.00 17.57 -2.51
CA GLY A 91 24.07 16.78 -1.91
C GLY A 91 23.92 16.52 -0.41
N PHE A 92 22.73 16.74 0.17
CA PHE A 92 22.48 16.45 1.59
C PHE A 92 22.38 14.94 1.86
N ILE A 93 21.88 14.18 0.89
CA ILE A 93 21.78 12.73 0.93
C ILE A 93 22.21 12.17 -0.43
N SER A 94 22.62 10.90 -0.47
CA SER A 94 22.89 10.18 -1.71
C SER A 94 21.93 9.01 -1.80
N LEU A 95 20.96 9.10 -2.70
CA LEU A 95 19.91 8.11 -2.88
C LEU A 95 20.18 7.27 -4.13
N THR A 96 20.33 5.97 -3.95
CA THR A 96 20.28 5.04 -5.08
C THR A 96 18.85 4.97 -5.65
N ALA A 97 18.73 4.69 -6.95
CA ALA A 97 17.43 4.52 -7.60
C ALA A 97 16.54 3.49 -6.88
N THR A 98 17.13 2.39 -6.39
CA THR A 98 16.40 1.36 -5.63
C THR A 98 15.88 1.89 -4.29
N GLN A 99 16.66 2.69 -3.57
CA GLN A 99 16.24 3.31 -2.30
C GLN A 99 15.11 4.32 -2.52
N LEU A 100 15.20 5.13 -3.58
CA LEU A 100 14.15 6.08 -3.94
C LEU A 100 12.83 5.35 -4.24
N ILE A 101 12.87 4.35 -5.13
CA ILE A 101 11.69 3.56 -5.52
C ILE A 101 11.09 2.86 -4.30
N THR A 102 11.91 2.26 -3.45
CA THR A 102 11.45 1.55 -2.24
C THR A 102 10.78 2.51 -1.27
N SER A 103 11.37 3.69 -1.04
CA SER A 103 10.82 4.71 -0.14
C SER A 103 9.48 5.25 -0.63
N VAL A 104 9.38 5.49 -1.94
CA VAL A 104 8.15 5.94 -2.59
C VAL A 104 7.05 4.90 -2.47
N PHE A 105 7.37 3.63 -2.73
CA PHE A 105 6.42 2.53 -2.63
C PHE A 105 5.85 2.40 -1.21
N TRP A 106 6.73 2.46 -0.21
CA TRP A 106 6.34 2.43 1.20
C TRP A 106 5.45 3.60 1.58
N MET A 107 5.83 4.81 1.18
CA MET A 107 5.05 6.01 1.43
C MET A 107 3.64 5.85 0.86
N MET A 108 3.50 5.43 -0.40
CA MET A 108 2.20 5.26 -1.06
C MET A 108 1.26 4.32 -0.32
N ILE A 109 1.77 3.21 0.22
CA ILE A 109 0.99 2.25 1.00
C ILE A 109 0.52 2.89 2.31
N ILE A 110 1.42 3.58 3.01
CA ILE A 110 1.12 4.20 4.31
C ILE A 110 0.10 5.32 4.11
N THR A 111 0.30 6.20 3.12
CA THR A 111 -0.59 7.33 2.85
C THR A 111 -1.96 6.88 2.38
N ILE A 112 -2.07 5.87 1.50
CA ILE A 112 -3.38 5.41 1.05
C ILE A 112 -4.17 4.77 2.20
N MET A 113 -3.50 4.02 3.08
CA MET A 113 -4.15 3.47 4.29
C MET A 113 -4.57 4.60 5.24
N GLY A 114 -3.70 5.58 5.47
CA GLY A 114 -3.98 6.75 6.30
C GLY A 114 -5.16 7.57 5.79
N PHE A 115 -5.18 7.93 4.50
CA PHE A 115 -6.28 8.67 3.89
C PHE A 115 -7.57 7.88 3.84
N ARG A 116 -7.53 6.57 3.54
CA ARG A 116 -8.71 5.71 3.63
C ARG A 116 -9.30 5.75 5.03
N PHE A 117 -8.46 5.58 6.06
CA PHE A 117 -8.90 5.61 7.45
C PHE A 117 -9.47 6.97 7.87
N TYR A 118 -8.81 8.06 7.46
CA TYR A 118 -9.25 9.42 7.73
C TYR A 118 -10.59 9.74 7.07
N LEU A 119 -10.73 9.43 5.77
CA LEU A 119 -11.96 9.68 5.01
C LEU A 119 -13.13 8.82 5.51
N LEU A 120 -12.88 7.59 5.97
CA LEU A 120 -13.90 6.73 6.57
C LEU A 120 -14.48 7.29 7.88
N ARG A 121 -13.73 8.14 8.59
CA ARG A 121 -14.19 8.79 9.83
C ARG A 121 -15.03 10.04 9.58
N LYS A 122 -15.04 10.59 8.36
CA LYS A 122 -15.87 11.76 8.05
C LYS A 122 -17.31 11.33 7.76
N PRO A 123 -18.32 11.91 8.44
CA PRO A 123 -19.71 11.80 8.00
C PRO A 123 -19.81 12.37 6.60
N ASP A 124 -20.67 11.78 5.76
CA ASP A 124 -20.84 12.19 4.37
C ASP A 124 -21.35 13.63 4.33
N ILE A 125 -20.46 14.59 4.08
CA ILE A 125 -20.85 15.98 3.85
C ILE A 125 -21.12 16.06 2.36
N ARG A 126 -22.41 16.13 2.05
CA ARG A 126 -23.00 16.08 0.72
C ARG A 126 -22.45 17.16 -0.20
#